data_AF-A0A1H0X5Y1-F1
#
_entry.id   AF-A0A1H0X5Y1-F1
#
_cell.length_a   1.000
_cell.length_b   1.000
_cell.length_c   1.000
_cell.angle_alpha   90.00
_cell.angle_beta   90.00
_cell.angle_gamma   90.00
#
_symmetry.space_group_name_H-M   'P 1'
#
loop_
_entity.id
_entity.type
_entity.pdbx_description
1 polymer ?
#
loop_
_entity_poly.entity_id
_entity_poly.type
_entity_poly.pdbx_seq_one_letter_code
_entity_poly.pdbx_strand_id
1 'polypeptide(L)'
;MVRSIESTRRVLAAVGIGGLLAAGTTATLQTATAQAAAATAYGVSASGVEAKTAQPSVSSDGVAKTAQGSVAGMGWSVTGIAVKAGAGLAEATAGNVVVAGRALGAVSASCTNGVTTYKGPNVNEAKLKVSSGGGAGATIQILGADGKSAQTITVAVVSCAKGSVPPTTPPPTTTTPPATSTPPTSPTSTPPSEQPTQPPTSAPTPTRKPSGTPAPPKPAPKPHLHSGHHPVTG
;
A
#
# COMPACT_ATOMS: atom_id res chain seq x y z
N MET A 1 43.94 -14.33 2.40
CA MET A 1 43.54 -13.71 1.13
C MET A 1 42.43 -12.72 1.40
N VAL A 2 42.75 -11.43 1.43
CA VAL A 2 41.82 -10.32 1.69
C VAL A 2 41.36 -9.79 0.33
N ARG A 3 40.05 -9.79 0.06
CA ARG A 3 39.47 -9.16 -1.13
C ARG A 3 38.83 -7.83 -0.72
N SER A 4 39.51 -6.73 -1.07
CA SER A 4 38.91 -5.39 -1.16
C SER A 4 37.86 -5.39 -2.26
N ILE A 5 36.70 -4.78 -2.00
CA ILE A 5 35.76 -4.39 -3.06
C ILE A 5 35.57 -2.88 -2.93
N GLU A 6 36.02 -2.20 -3.98
CA GLU A 6 36.10 -0.76 -4.11
C GLU A 6 34.72 -0.11 -4.12
N SER A 7 34.63 1.00 -3.37
CA SER A 7 33.48 1.89 -3.31
C SER A 7 33.45 2.77 -4.56
N THR A 8 32.54 2.47 -5.50
CA THR A 8 32.28 3.36 -6.65
C THR A 8 31.46 4.57 -6.19
N ARG A 9 32.15 5.63 -5.76
CA ARG A 9 31.57 6.96 -5.56
C ARG A 9 31.19 7.55 -6.93
N ARG A 10 29.88 7.59 -7.23
CA ARG A 10 29.36 8.36 -8.37
C ARG A 10 29.28 9.83 -7.98
N VAL A 11 30.21 10.62 -8.53
CA VAL A 11 30.17 12.08 -8.55
C VAL A 11 29.08 12.51 -9.53
N LEU A 12 28.01 13.16 -9.06
CA LEU A 12 27.09 13.88 -9.95
C LEU A 12 27.58 15.32 -10.12
N ALA A 13 27.80 15.68 -11.37
CA ALA A 13 28.27 16.98 -11.83
C ALA A 13 27.27 18.09 -11.51
N ALA A 14 27.79 19.16 -10.91
CA ALA A 14 27.11 20.44 -10.77
C ALA A 14 26.95 21.08 -12.15
N VAL A 15 25.71 21.28 -12.59
CA VAL A 15 25.40 22.04 -13.81
C VAL A 15 25.32 23.52 -13.43
N GLY A 16 26.06 24.33 -14.19
CA GLY A 16 26.50 25.66 -13.83
C GLY A 16 25.41 26.73 -13.80
N ILE A 17 25.67 27.71 -12.92
CA ILE A 17 25.05 29.03 -12.89
C ILE A 17 25.76 29.88 -13.95
N GLY A 18 25.06 30.21 -15.03
CA GLY A 18 25.50 31.18 -16.03
C GLY A 18 24.42 32.24 -16.20
N GLY A 19 24.73 33.50 -15.91
CA GLY A 19 23.80 34.61 -15.95
C GLY A 19 23.70 35.34 -17.29
N LEU A 20 22.90 36.42 -17.25
CA LEU A 20 22.79 37.58 -18.15
C LEU A 20 21.95 37.44 -19.45
N LEU A 21 20.74 38.03 -19.46
CA LEU A 21 20.40 39.35 -20.07
C LEU A 21 18.88 39.55 -20.22
N ALA A 22 18.47 40.81 -20.08
CA ALA A 22 17.09 41.28 -19.99
C ALA A 22 16.37 41.36 -21.34
N ALA A 23 15.09 40.96 -21.39
CA ALA A 23 14.02 41.56 -22.20
C ALA A 23 12.66 40.99 -21.76
N GLY A 24 11.68 41.87 -21.58
CA GLY A 24 10.38 41.57 -20.98
C GLY A 24 9.62 40.43 -21.67
N THR A 25 9.46 39.35 -20.93
CA THR A 25 8.38 38.38 -21.14
C THR A 25 7.85 38.07 -19.74
N THR A 26 6.53 38.01 -19.61
CA THR A 26 5.86 37.54 -18.40
C THR A 26 6.36 36.14 -18.09
N ALA A 27 7.36 36.04 -17.22
CA ALA A 27 7.88 34.77 -16.73
C ALA A 27 6.80 34.14 -15.87
N THR A 28 5.97 33.30 -16.48
CA THR A 28 5.24 32.29 -15.74
C THR A 28 6.29 31.47 -15.00
N LEU A 29 6.37 31.65 -13.68
CA LEU A 29 7.15 30.80 -12.79
C LEU A 29 6.72 29.36 -13.06
N GLN A 30 7.48 28.65 -13.90
CA GLN A 30 7.39 27.21 -13.99
C GLN A 30 7.90 26.68 -12.66
N THR A 31 6.98 26.51 -11.71
CA THR A 31 7.21 25.67 -10.55
C THR A 31 7.64 24.32 -11.08
N ALA A 32 8.92 23.99 -10.93
CA ALA A 32 9.43 22.66 -11.21
C ALA A 32 8.71 21.70 -10.27
N THR A 33 7.62 21.09 -10.75
CA THR A 33 6.97 20.00 -10.05
C THR A 33 7.95 18.84 -10.09
N ALA A 34 8.67 18.63 -8.99
CA ALA A 34 9.43 17.41 -8.77
C ALA A 34 8.42 16.26 -8.89
N GLN A 35 8.40 15.62 -10.06
CA GLN A 35 7.48 14.54 -10.35
C GLN A 35 7.84 13.39 -9.42
N ALA A 36 7.06 13.22 -8.36
CA ALA A 36 7.23 12.13 -7.42
C ALA A 36 7.17 10.83 -8.23
N ALA A 37 8.24 10.04 -8.17
CA ALA A 37 8.29 8.79 -8.89
C ALA A 37 7.15 7.89 -8.40
N ALA A 38 6.30 7.45 -9.33
CA ALA A 38 5.13 6.66 -9.03
C ALA A 38 5.52 5.37 -8.29
N ALA A 39 4.87 5.11 -7.16
CA ALA A 39 4.94 3.83 -6.50
C ALA A 39 3.90 2.88 -7.10
N THR A 40 4.25 1.61 -7.20
CA THR A 40 3.36 0.55 -7.70
C THR A 40 3.36 -0.61 -6.72
N ALA A 41 2.18 -1.17 -6.46
CA ALA A 41 2.03 -2.41 -5.71
C ALA A 41 1.04 -3.32 -6.42
N TYR A 42 1.34 -4.61 -6.51
CA TYR A 42 0.40 -5.60 -7.00
C TYR A 42 0.42 -6.89 -6.19
N GLY A 43 -0.74 -7.54 -6.20
CA GLY A 43 -1.06 -8.68 -5.39
C GLY A 43 -0.43 -9.95 -5.91
N VAL A 44 -0.94 -10.42 -7.05
CA VAL A 44 -0.48 -11.66 -7.67
C VAL A 44 -0.41 -11.49 -9.17
N SER A 45 0.66 -11.99 -9.78
CA SER A 45 0.74 -12.25 -11.22
C SER A 45 1.18 -13.69 -11.44
N ALA A 46 0.86 -14.23 -12.59
CA ALA A 46 1.22 -15.60 -12.93
C ALA A 46 1.61 -15.69 -14.42
N SER A 47 2.57 -16.54 -14.74
CA SER A 47 3.02 -16.81 -16.11
C SER A 47 3.33 -18.29 -16.29
N GLY A 48 3.25 -18.79 -17.53
CA GLY A 48 3.39 -20.21 -17.85
C GLY A 48 2.07 -20.79 -18.33
N VAL A 49 1.75 -22.00 -17.86
CA VAL A 49 0.55 -22.75 -18.27
C VAL A 49 -0.77 -22.02 -17.96
N GLU A 50 -0.78 -21.19 -16.93
CA GLU A 50 -1.92 -20.32 -16.59
C GLU A 50 -1.42 -18.90 -16.31
N ALA A 51 -1.36 -18.10 -17.36
CA ALA A 51 -0.99 -16.70 -17.24
C ALA A 51 -2.12 -15.90 -16.58
N LYS A 52 -1.76 -15.08 -15.58
CA LYS A 52 -2.65 -14.06 -14.99
C LYS A 52 -1.93 -12.73 -14.89
N THR A 53 -2.62 -11.70 -15.35
CA THR A 53 -2.19 -10.32 -15.17
C THR A 53 -2.15 -9.94 -13.70
N ALA A 54 -1.31 -8.97 -13.34
CA ALA A 54 -1.14 -8.49 -11.98
C ALA A 54 -2.45 -7.97 -11.36
N GLN A 55 -2.98 -8.67 -10.35
CA GLN A 55 -4.24 -8.32 -9.68
C GLN A 55 -4.24 -8.68 -8.18
N PRO A 56 -4.88 -7.87 -7.32
CA PRO A 56 -5.19 -6.45 -7.55
C PRO A 56 -3.90 -5.64 -7.78
N SER A 57 -3.98 -4.51 -8.47
CA SER A 57 -2.84 -3.62 -8.70
C SER A 57 -3.21 -2.16 -8.45
N VAL A 58 -2.28 -1.40 -7.87
CA VAL A 58 -2.42 0.03 -7.61
C VAL A 58 -1.14 0.76 -7.99
N SER A 59 -1.29 1.96 -8.53
CA SER A 59 -0.20 2.88 -8.77
C SER A 59 -0.59 4.29 -8.32
N SER A 60 0.33 4.94 -7.61
CA SER A 60 0.15 6.31 -7.15
C SER A 60 1.49 7.03 -7.02
N ASP A 61 1.51 8.26 -7.51
CA ASP A 61 2.56 9.27 -7.37
C ASP A 61 2.24 10.28 -6.24
N GLY A 62 1.06 10.18 -5.62
CA GLY A 62 0.59 11.10 -4.59
C GLY A 62 -0.09 10.39 -3.42
N VAL A 63 -1.37 10.67 -3.21
CA VAL A 63 -2.18 10.10 -2.11
C VAL A 63 -2.18 8.57 -2.19
N ALA A 64 -2.08 7.91 -1.04
CA ALA A 64 -2.07 6.46 -0.97
C ALA A 64 -3.39 5.88 -1.52
N LYS A 65 -3.28 4.98 -2.49
CA LYS A 65 -4.38 4.17 -3.02
C LYS A 65 -4.25 2.75 -2.48
N THR A 66 -5.38 2.10 -2.21
CA THR A 66 -5.43 0.72 -1.75
C THR A 66 -6.33 -0.12 -2.64
N ALA A 67 -6.03 -1.42 -2.73
CA ALA A 67 -6.93 -2.40 -3.32
C ALA A 67 -6.80 -3.72 -2.57
N GLN A 68 -7.85 -4.52 -2.58
CA GLN A 68 -7.90 -5.80 -1.90
C GLN A 68 -8.53 -6.86 -2.79
N GLY A 69 -8.26 -8.13 -2.51
CA GLY A 69 -8.93 -9.22 -3.21
C GLY A 69 -8.35 -10.59 -2.92
N SER A 70 -8.72 -11.51 -3.80
CA SER A 70 -8.22 -12.88 -3.84
C SER A 70 -8.06 -13.27 -5.31
N VAL A 71 -7.05 -14.09 -5.60
CA VAL A 71 -6.80 -14.59 -6.95
C VAL A 71 -6.56 -16.08 -6.85
N ALA A 72 -7.24 -16.87 -7.68
CA ALA A 72 -7.04 -18.31 -7.76
C ALA A 72 -6.82 -18.73 -9.20
N GLY A 73 -6.15 -19.87 -9.35
CA GLY A 73 -5.94 -20.55 -10.62
C GLY A 73 -5.94 -22.07 -10.44
N MET A 74 -5.53 -22.79 -11.47
CA MET A 74 -5.45 -24.23 -11.50
C MET A 74 -4.38 -24.73 -10.53
N GLY A 75 -4.83 -25.25 -9.39
CA GLY A 75 -3.94 -25.81 -8.36
C GLY A 75 -3.24 -24.77 -7.49
N TRP A 76 -3.63 -23.49 -7.53
CA TRP A 76 -3.10 -22.47 -6.63
C TRP A 76 -4.15 -21.41 -6.28
N SER A 77 -4.04 -20.81 -5.10
CA SER A 77 -4.91 -19.72 -4.68
C SER A 77 -4.22 -18.81 -3.69
N VAL A 78 -4.51 -17.51 -3.78
CA VAL A 78 -4.01 -16.49 -2.89
C VAL A 78 -5.20 -15.69 -2.35
N THR A 79 -5.30 -15.61 -1.03
CA THR A 79 -6.41 -14.95 -0.34
C THR A 79 -5.90 -13.89 0.63
N GLY A 80 -6.75 -12.91 0.92
CA GLY A 80 -6.42 -11.81 1.83
C GLY A 80 -5.32 -10.93 1.23
N ILE A 81 -5.41 -10.66 -0.07
CA ILE A 81 -4.49 -9.76 -0.74
C ILE A 81 -4.87 -8.33 -0.38
N ALA A 82 -3.90 -7.54 0.07
CA ALA A 82 -4.03 -6.11 0.24
C ALA A 82 -2.81 -5.42 -0.36
N VAL A 83 -3.06 -4.44 -1.24
CA VAL A 83 -2.01 -3.65 -1.87
C VAL A 83 -2.25 -2.18 -1.60
N LYS A 84 -1.16 -1.42 -1.44
CA LYS A 84 -1.16 0.01 -1.17
C LYS A 84 0.00 0.66 -1.91
N ALA A 85 -0.24 1.78 -2.58
CA ALA A 85 0.81 2.58 -3.20
C ALA A 85 0.53 4.07 -3.00
N GLY A 86 1.56 4.83 -2.66
CA GLY A 86 1.55 6.29 -2.47
C GLY A 86 2.94 6.88 -2.67
N ALA A 87 3.08 8.19 -2.57
CA ALA A 87 4.36 8.88 -2.75
C ALA A 87 5.48 8.27 -1.87
N GLY A 88 6.44 7.60 -2.50
CA GLY A 88 7.58 6.95 -1.82
C GLY A 88 7.24 5.72 -0.98
N LEU A 89 6.01 5.20 -1.03
CA LEU A 89 5.59 4.02 -0.24
C LEU A 89 4.78 3.06 -1.10
N ALA A 90 5.15 1.78 -1.07
CA ALA A 90 4.35 0.69 -1.62
C ALA A 90 4.32 -0.48 -0.64
N GLU A 91 3.16 -1.06 -0.41
CA GLU A 91 2.98 -2.25 0.44
C GLU A 91 2.11 -3.25 -0.32
N ALA A 92 2.48 -4.52 -0.24
CA ALA A 92 1.67 -5.61 -0.75
C ALA A 92 1.72 -6.75 0.26
N THR A 93 0.57 -7.30 0.61
CA THR A 93 0.45 -8.43 1.53
C THR A 93 -0.54 -9.44 0.96
N ALA A 94 -0.31 -10.70 1.29
CA ALA A 94 -1.20 -11.82 1.01
C ALA A 94 -1.30 -12.66 2.28
N GLY A 95 -2.52 -12.82 2.79
CA GLY A 95 -2.77 -13.52 4.06
C GLY A 95 -2.50 -15.02 3.99
N ASN A 96 -2.84 -15.67 2.88
CA ASN A 96 -2.56 -17.09 2.69
C ASN A 96 -2.32 -17.40 1.21
N VAL A 97 -1.24 -18.11 0.94
CA VAL A 97 -0.89 -18.63 -0.38
C VAL A 97 -0.94 -20.15 -0.34
N VAL A 98 -1.72 -20.76 -1.23
CA VAL A 98 -1.85 -22.21 -1.37
C VAL A 98 -1.42 -22.63 -2.76
N VAL A 99 -0.56 -23.64 -2.86
CA VAL A 99 -0.04 -24.17 -4.14
C VAL A 99 -0.02 -25.69 -4.04
N ALA A 100 -0.59 -26.37 -5.03
CA ALA A 100 -0.76 -27.82 -5.09
C ALA A 100 -1.37 -28.40 -3.80
N GLY A 101 -2.36 -27.71 -3.22
CA GLY A 101 -3.01 -28.10 -1.97
C GLY A 101 -2.20 -27.86 -0.70
N ARG A 102 -0.99 -27.28 -0.79
CA ARG A 102 -0.15 -26.93 0.37
C ARG A 102 -0.23 -25.45 0.68
N ALA A 103 -0.49 -25.10 1.94
CA ALA A 103 -0.41 -23.72 2.40
C ALA A 103 1.05 -23.32 2.64
N LEU A 104 1.50 -22.29 1.94
CA LEU A 104 2.82 -21.67 2.09
C LEU A 104 2.82 -20.57 3.18
N GLY A 105 1.63 -20.09 3.56
CA GLY A 105 1.44 -19.07 4.59
C GLY A 105 1.35 -17.65 4.03
N ALA A 106 1.53 -16.68 4.92
CA ALA A 106 1.43 -15.26 4.59
C ALA A 106 2.70 -14.74 3.91
N VAL A 107 2.52 -13.81 2.99
CA VAL A 107 3.58 -13.18 2.20
C VAL A 107 3.40 -11.67 2.25
N SER A 108 4.49 -10.92 2.38
CA SER A 108 4.46 -9.46 2.36
C SER A 108 5.70 -8.86 1.72
N ALA A 109 5.53 -7.74 1.03
CA ALA A 109 6.61 -6.87 0.62
C ALA A 109 6.23 -5.41 0.89
N SER A 110 7.22 -4.62 1.27
CA SER A 110 7.06 -3.18 1.48
C SER A 110 8.26 -2.45 0.90
N CYS A 111 8.00 -1.35 0.22
CA CYS A 111 9.01 -0.44 -0.29
C CYS A 111 8.78 0.92 0.33
N THR A 112 9.80 1.46 0.98
CA THR A 112 9.76 2.79 1.59
C THR A 112 10.99 3.56 1.15
N ASN A 113 10.79 4.71 0.50
CA ASN A 113 11.86 5.58 0.01
C ASN A 113 12.92 4.84 -0.84
N GLY A 114 12.48 3.91 -1.70
CA GLY A 114 13.35 3.11 -2.55
C GLY A 114 14.01 1.91 -1.87
N VAL A 115 13.74 1.68 -0.58
CA VAL A 115 14.23 0.51 0.16
C VAL A 115 13.13 -0.54 0.23
N THR A 116 13.37 -1.70 -0.40
CA THR A 116 12.40 -2.80 -0.39
C THR A 116 12.76 -3.84 0.66
N THR A 117 11.79 -4.18 1.50
CA THR A 117 11.81 -5.28 2.45
C THR A 117 10.73 -6.29 2.07
N TYR A 118 10.99 -7.55 2.36
CA TYR A 118 10.07 -8.64 2.04
C TYR A 118 10.12 -9.72 3.11
N LYS A 119 9.02 -10.43 3.24
CA LYS A 119 8.89 -11.58 4.12
C LYS A 119 8.02 -12.60 3.40
N GLY A 120 8.56 -13.78 3.23
CA GLY A 120 7.87 -14.88 2.59
C GLY A 120 8.51 -16.21 2.96
N PRO A 121 7.80 -17.31 2.69
CA PRO A 121 8.35 -18.64 2.84
C PRO A 121 9.49 -18.85 1.84
N ASN A 122 10.49 -19.62 2.24
CA ASN A 122 11.50 -20.15 1.33
C ASN A 122 11.36 -21.66 1.34
N VAL A 123 11.00 -22.24 0.19
CA VAL A 123 10.74 -23.67 0.01
C VAL A 123 11.52 -24.14 -1.19
N ASN A 124 12.25 -25.25 -1.06
CA ASN A 124 13.00 -25.82 -2.16
C ASN A 124 12.75 -27.33 -2.20
N GLU A 125 11.72 -27.73 -2.94
CA GLU A 125 11.33 -29.11 -3.16
C GLU A 125 11.57 -29.49 -4.63
N ALA A 126 11.54 -30.79 -4.94
CA ALA A 126 11.85 -31.31 -6.27
C ALA A 126 10.97 -30.74 -7.41
N LYS A 127 9.73 -30.33 -7.09
CA LYS A 127 8.75 -29.79 -8.06
C LYS A 127 8.23 -28.40 -7.72
N LEU A 128 8.66 -27.83 -6.59
CA LEU A 128 8.20 -26.54 -6.10
C LEU A 128 9.37 -25.75 -5.53
N LYS A 129 9.63 -24.58 -6.10
CA LYS A 129 10.62 -23.63 -5.59
C LYS A 129 9.93 -22.35 -5.21
N VAL A 130 10.18 -21.85 -4.01
CA VAL A 130 9.65 -20.58 -3.52
C VAL A 130 10.82 -19.78 -2.99
N SER A 131 11.01 -18.60 -3.57
CA SER A 131 12.05 -17.65 -3.16
C SER A 131 11.44 -16.28 -2.90
N SER A 132 11.99 -15.55 -1.95
CA SER A 132 11.62 -14.16 -1.66
C SER A 132 12.72 -13.21 -2.13
N GLY A 133 12.37 -12.06 -2.73
CA GLY A 133 13.36 -11.09 -3.19
C GLY A 133 12.97 -10.34 -4.46
N GLY A 134 13.85 -9.44 -4.91
CA GLY A 134 13.68 -8.72 -6.18
C GLY A 134 12.47 -7.78 -6.25
N GLY A 135 11.96 -7.33 -5.10
CA GLY A 135 10.72 -6.54 -5.01
C GLY A 135 9.46 -7.35 -4.76
N ALA A 136 9.55 -8.69 -4.79
CA ALA A 136 8.46 -9.61 -4.51
C ALA A 136 8.58 -10.25 -3.12
N GLY A 137 7.43 -10.42 -2.47
CA GLY A 137 7.34 -11.16 -1.21
C GLY A 137 7.60 -12.66 -1.42
N ALA A 138 7.09 -13.22 -2.53
CA ALA A 138 7.40 -14.58 -2.95
C ALA A 138 7.33 -14.73 -4.48
N THR A 139 8.25 -15.52 -5.04
CA THR A 139 8.25 -16.04 -6.40
C THR A 139 8.19 -17.55 -6.31
N ILE A 140 7.08 -18.12 -6.77
CA ILE A 140 6.77 -19.53 -6.70
C ILE A 140 6.93 -20.10 -8.10
N GLN A 141 7.82 -21.07 -8.26
CA GLN A 141 8.04 -21.79 -9.49
C GLN A 141 7.59 -23.23 -9.31
N ILE A 142 6.63 -23.65 -10.13
CA ILE A 142 6.21 -25.05 -10.25
C ILE A 142 7.00 -25.64 -11.41
N LEU A 143 7.77 -26.68 -11.14
CA LEU A 143 8.66 -27.29 -12.13
C LEU A 143 7.95 -28.43 -12.88
N GLY A 144 8.15 -28.45 -14.20
CA GLY A 144 7.69 -29.51 -15.08
C GLY A 144 8.48 -30.81 -14.92
N ALA A 145 8.17 -31.80 -15.77
CA ALA A 145 8.88 -33.07 -15.81
C ALA A 145 10.37 -32.90 -16.12
N ASP A 146 10.70 -31.94 -16.99
CA ASP A 146 12.04 -31.58 -17.44
C ASP A 146 12.83 -30.69 -16.46
N GLY A 147 12.24 -30.37 -15.30
CA GLY A 147 12.88 -29.54 -14.28
C GLY A 147 12.88 -28.04 -14.58
N LYS A 148 12.25 -27.60 -15.68
CA LYS A 148 12.05 -26.18 -16.01
C LYS A 148 10.78 -25.66 -15.36
N SER A 149 10.68 -24.34 -15.16
CA SER A 149 9.47 -23.71 -14.64
C SER A 149 8.33 -23.84 -15.65
N ALA A 150 7.32 -24.63 -15.30
CA ALA A 150 6.08 -24.74 -16.06
C ALA A 150 5.10 -23.60 -15.70
N GLN A 151 5.16 -23.15 -14.44
CA GLN A 151 4.36 -22.05 -13.93
C GLN A 151 5.22 -21.20 -13.00
N THR A 152 5.15 -19.89 -13.13
CA THR A 152 5.73 -18.93 -12.19
C THR A 152 4.62 -18.05 -11.65
N ILE A 153 4.49 -17.97 -10.33
CA ILE A 153 3.51 -17.12 -9.62
C ILE A 153 4.31 -16.14 -8.77
N THR A 154 4.10 -14.86 -8.98
CA THR A 154 4.75 -13.80 -8.20
C THR A 154 3.71 -13.15 -7.30
N VAL A 155 4.00 -13.10 -6.00
CA VAL A 155 3.08 -12.66 -4.96
C VAL A 155 3.67 -11.49 -4.18
N ALA A 156 2.82 -10.51 -3.88
CA ALA A 156 3.09 -9.30 -3.14
C ALA A 156 4.30 -8.55 -3.68
N VAL A 157 4.13 -7.86 -4.81
CA VAL A 157 5.21 -7.13 -5.46
C VAL A 157 5.05 -5.64 -5.26
N VAL A 158 6.15 -4.98 -4.94
CA VAL A 158 6.22 -3.55 -4.72
C VAL A 158 7.38 -2.95 -5.50
N SER A 159 7.18 -1.72 -5.95
CA SER A 159 8.23 -0.86 -6.48
C SER A 159 7.93 0.56 -6.05
N CYS A 160 8.94 1.24 -5.54
CA CYS A 160 8.86 2.65 -5.20
C CYS A 160 10.25 3.25 -5.46
N ALA A 161 10.32 4.49 -5.94
CA ALA A 161 11.59 5.18 -5.95
C ALA A 161 11.81 5.90 -4.62
N LYS A 162 13.05 6.35 -4.41
CA LYS A 162 13.34 7.32 -3.37
C LYS A 162 12.56 8.59 -3.69
N GLY A 163 11.60 8.95 -2.84
CA GLY A 163 10.86 10.19 -3.00
C GLY A 163 11.84 11.36 -3.01
N SER A 164 11.69 12.29 -3.95
CA SER A 164 12.27 13.61 -3.76
C SER A 164 11.52 14.25 -2.60
N VAL A 165 12.24 14.68 -1.55
CA VAL A 165 11.65 15.56 -0.54
C VAL A 165 11.04 16.73 -1.32
N PRO A 166 9.74 17.05 -1.14
CA PRO A 166 9.17 18.24 -1.77
C PRO A 166 10.06 19.43 -1.43
N PRO A 167 10.39 20.33 -2.37
CA PRO A 167 11.10 21.54 -1.98
C PRO A 167 10.31 22.20 -0.86
N THR A 168 10.94 22.34 0.31
CA THR A 168 10.38 23.07 1.44
C THR A 168 10.16 24.48 0.94
N THR A 169 8.93 24.79 0.50
CA THR A 169 8.59 26.15 0.14
C THR A 169 8.54 26.88 1.48
N PRO A 170 9.43 27.84 1.78
CA PRO A 170 9.30 28.62 2.99
C PRO A 170 7.89 29.23 2.99
N PRO A 171 7.17 29.22 4.13
CA PRO A 171 5.87 29.87 4.20
C PRO A 171 6.03 31.32 3.71
N PRO A 172 5.10 31.86 2.92
CA PRO A 172 5.18 33.26 2.51
C PRO A 172 5.28 34.11 3.78
N THR A 173 6.36 34.88 3.89
CA THR A 173 6.50 35.90 4.92
C THR A 173 5.39 36.92 4.71
N THR A 174 4.30 36.77 5.44
CA THR A 174 3.31 37.83 5.63
C THR A 174 4.00 38.96 6.39
N THR A 175 4.50 39.95 5.65
CA THR A 175 4.76 41.28 6.20
C THR A 175 3.42 41.93 6.49
N THR A 176 2.94 41.78 7.72
CA THR A 176 1.81 42.55 8.24
C THR A 176 2.20 44.04 8.25
N PRO A 177 1.46 44.94 7.58
CA PRO A 177 1.68 46.38 7.74
C PRO A 177 1.34 46.83 9.18
N PRO A 178 2.01 47.87 9.72
CA PRO A 178 1.84 48.27 11.10
C PRO A 178 0.41 48.77 11.37
N ALA A 179 -0.24 48.17 12.36
CA ALA A 179 -1.53 48.64 12.87
C ALA A 179 -1.32 49.88 13.74
N THR A 180 -1.89 51.02 13.30
CA THR A 180 -1.97 52.25 14.09
C THR A 180 -2.93 52.05 15.25
N SER A 181 -2.45 52.32 16.47
CA SER A 181 -3.18 52.21 17.72
C SER A 181 -4.14 53.37 17.96
N THR A 182 -5.37 53.08 18.35
CA THR A 182 -6.22 54.00 19.14
C THR A 182 -7.10 53.18 20.10
N PRO A 183 -7.04 53.47 21.41
CA PRO A 183 -8.09 53.10 22.37
C PRO A 183 -8.61 54.33 23.15
N PRO A 184 -9.59 54.20 24.06
CA PRO A 184 -10.86 53.46 23.99
C PRO A 184 -12.05 54.38 24.37
N THR A 185 -13.31 53.94 24.17
CA THR A 185 -14.43 54.54 24.91
C THR A 185 -15.53 53.51 25.18
N SER A 186 -15.82 53.32 26.47
CA SER A 186 -17.01 52.71 27.08
C SER A 186 -17.41 53.69 28.19
N PRO A 187 -18.70 54.01 28.43
CA PRO A 187 -19.63 53.11 29.13
C PRO A 187 -21.08 53.19 28.55
N THR A 188 -22.02 52.28 28.83
CA THR A 188 -22.82 52.29 30.07
C THR A 188 -23.81 51.13 30.08
N SER A 189 -23.95 50.56 31.27
CA SER A 189 -24.84 49.53 31.80
C SER A 189 -26.31 49.95 32.00
N THR A 190 -27.28 49.04 31.84
CA THR A 190 -28.19 48.60 32.94
C THR A 190 -29.07 47.37 32.55
N PRO A 191 -29.47 46.51 33.54
CA PRO A 191 -30.23 45.24 33.40
C PRO A 191 -31.71 45.42 33.88
N PRO A 192 -32.52 44.43 34.35
CA PRO A 192 -32.45 42.94 34.41
C PRO A 192 -33.77 42.22 33.97
N SER A 193 -33.82 40.88 34.08
CA SER A 193 -34.95 40.07 34.62
C SER A 193 -34.89 38.63 34.06
N GLU A 194 -34.35 37.67 34.83
CA GLU A 194 -35.06 36.64 35.64
C GLU A 194 -35.35 35.30 34.90
N GLN A 195 -34.57 34.29 35.30
CA GLN A 195 -34.77 32.82 35.49
C GLN A 195 -36.20 32.23 35.29
N PRO A 196 -36.41 30.88 35.10
CA PRO A 196 -35.56 29.81 35.63
C PRO A 196 -35.40 28.43 34.94
N THR A 197 -34.27 27.79 35.30
CA THR A 197 -34.05 26.37 35.67
C THR A 197 -34.42 25.26 34.69
N GLN A 198 -33.41 24.49 34.24
CA GLN A 198 -33.48 23.03 34.23
C GLN A 198 -32.08 22.38 34.42
N PRO A 199 -32.00 21.22 35.11
CA PRO A 199 -30.75 20.67 35.68
C PRO A 199 -29.92 19.82 34.69
N PRO A 200 -28.62 19.63 34.97
CA PRO A 200 -27.75 18.77 34.15
C PRO A 200 -27.72 17.35 34.72
N THR A 201 -28.31 16.37 34.04
CA THR A 201 -27.96 14.95 34.24
C THR A 201 -28.49 14.16 33.06
N SER A 202 -27.65 13.50 32.26
CA SER A 202 -27.44 12.06 32.45
C SER A 202 -26.11 11.60 31.83
N ALA A 203 -25.43 10.75 32.60
CA ALA A 203 -24.19 10.07 32.29
C ALA A 203 -24.18 9.30 30.95
N PRO A 204 -23.01 9.03 30.35
CA PRO A 204 -22.91 8.13 29.21
C PRO A 204 -23.39 6.73 29.62
N THR A 205 -24.35 6.20 28.86
CA THR A 205 -24.76 4.80 28.95
C THR A 205 -23.54 3.92 28.65
N PRO A 206 -23.12 3.00 29.52
CA PRO A 206 -22.09 2.04 29.17
C PRO A 206 -22.68 1.06 28.15
N THR A 207 -22.17 1.12 26.92
CA THR A 207 -22.48 0.15 25.89
C THR A 207 -22.07 -1.23 26.39
N ARG A 208 -23.06 -2.10 26.68
CA ARG A 208 -22.82 -3.50 26.99
C ARG A 208 -22.00 -4.12 25.85
N LYS A 209 -20.80 -4.58 26.18
CA LYS A 209 -20.03 -5.53 25.38
C LYS A 209 -20.92 -6.74 25.08
N PRO A 210 -21.18 -7.13 23.83
CA PRO A 210 -21.72 -8.45 23.54
C PRO A 210 -20.65 -9.47 23.91
N SER A 211 -20.74 -10.00 25.13
CA SER A 211 -20.08 -11.23 25.50
C SER A 211 -20.88 -12.35 24.88
N GLY A 212 -20.45 -12.78 23.70
CA GLY A 212 -21.04 -13.89 22.98
C GLY A 212 -20.10 -14.29 21.87
N THR A 213 -19.27 -15.29 22.14
CA THR A 213 -18.60 -16.05 21.09
C THR A 213 -19.65 -16.44 20.04
N PRO A 214 -19.50 -16.07 18.76
CA PRO A 214 -20.41 -16.55 17.73
C PRO A 214 -20.34 -18.08 17.73
N ALA A 215 -21.47 -18.74 17.96
CA ALA A 215 -21.54 -20.18 17.77
C ALA A 215 -21.12 -20.50 16.33
N PRO A 216 -20.29 -21.55 16.12
CA PRO A 216 -19.87 -21.90 14.77
C PRO A 216 -21.10 -22.17 13.90
N PRO A 217 -21.09 -21.72 12.62
CA PRO A 217 -22.20 -21.97 11.72
C PRO A 217 -22.45 -23.48 11.61
N LYS A 218 -23.70 -23.89 11.82
CA LYS A 218 -24.11 -25.29 11.70
C LYS A 218 -23.78 -25.76 10.26
N PRO A 219 -23.11 -26.91 10.09
CA PRO A 219 -22.84 -27.46 8.77
C PRO A 219 -24.12 -27.58 7.95
N ALA A 220 -24.06 -27.22 6.67
CA ALA A 220 -25.18 -27.37 5.76
C ALA A 220 -25.66 -28.84 5.73
N PRO A 221 -26.97 -29.09 5.65
CA PRO A 221 -27.50 -30.45 5.48
C PRO A 221 -26.84 -31.13 4.28
N LYS A 222 -26.46 -32.41 4.44
CA LYS A 222 -25.93 -33.20 3.33
C LYS A 222 -26.99 -33.25 2.21
N PRO A 223 -26.60 -33.03 0.93
CA PRO A 223 -27.51 -33.21 -0.18
C PRO A 223 -28.06 -34.63 -0.18
N HIS A 224 -29.40 -34.77 -0.13
CA HIS A 224 -30.06 -36.05 -0.36
C HIS A 224 -29.98 -36.35 -1.86
N LEU A 225 -29.17 -37.34 -2.22
CA LEU A 225 -29.19 -37.92 -3.57
C LEU A 225 -30.50 -38.70 -3.71
N HIS A 226 -31.42 -38.15 -4.51
CA HIS A 226 -32.61 -38.89 -4.92
C HIS A 226 -32.17 -39.99 -5.91
N SER A 227 -32.70 -41.20 -5.72
CA SER A 227 -32.50 -42.31 -6.65
C SER A 227 -32.94 -41.87 -8.05
N GLY A 228 -32.01 -41.89 -9.02
CA GLY A 228 -32.24 -41.47 -10.41
C GLY A 228 -31.42 -40.28 -10.91
N HIS A 229 -30.69 -39.59 -10.04
CA HIS A 229 -29.78 -38.50 -10.46
C HIS A 229 -28.33 -38.97 -10.45
N HIS A 230 -27.71 -39.06 -11.63
CA HIS A 230 -26.27 -39.30 -11.75
C HIS A 230 -25.49 -38.06 -11.27
N PRO A 231 -24.41 -38.23 -10.49
CA PRO A 231 -23.57 -37.11 -10.11
C PRO A 231 -22.88 -36.52 -11.35
N VAL A 232 -23.07 -35.22 -11.57
CA VAL A 232 -22.30 -34.46 -12.56
C VAL A 232 -20.91 -34.25 -11.98
N THR A 233 -19.94 -35.04 -12.44
CA THR A 233 -18.52 -34.80 -12.17
C THR A 233 -18.06 -33.63 -13.04
N GLY A 234 -17.72 -32.51 -12.42
CA GLY A 234 -16.96 -31.41 -13.02
C GLY A 234 -15.53 -31.42 -12.51
#